data_AF-A0A6A4F5W7-F1
#
_entry.id   AF-A0A6A4F5W7-F1
#
_cell.length_a   1.000
_cell.length_b   1.000
_cell.length_c   1.000
_cell.angle_alpha   90.00
_cell.angle_beta   90.00
_cell.angle_gamma   90.00
#
_symmetry.space_group_name_H-M   'P 1'
#
loop_
_entity.id
_entity.type
_entity.pdbx_description
1 polymer ?
#
loop_
_entity_poly.entity_id
_entity_poly.type
_entity_poly.pdbx_seq_one_letter_code
_entity_poly.pdbx_strand_id
1 'polypeptide(L)'
;MPTRVFDRLMNGVLEMDDYFRQKPDATGKLGLSPLQKVTAVLRMYRYGVAADATDEYVRLGESTATEAFQRFTKAVLNKFGSEYLREPTAADIQHHTRINEQRGFPGMFGSLDCTHWTWKNCPVA
;
A
#
# COMPACT_ATOMS: atom_id res chain seq x y z
N MET A 1 9.30 -6.03 -1.59
CA MET A 1 8.69 -5.56 -0.32
C MET A 1 9.17 -6.47 0.79
N PRO A 2 9.61 -5.97 1.97
CA PRO A 2 9.99 -6.83 3.09
C PRO A 2 8.82 -7.68 3.59
N THR A 3 9.05 -8.94 3.95
CA THR A 3 8.01 -9.91 4.35
C THR A 3 7.14 -9.38 5.48
N ARG A 4 7.76 -8.80 6.52
CA ARG A 4 7.04 -8.21 7.65
C ARG A 4 6.02 -7.13 7.25
N VAL A 5 6.34 -6.32 6.23
CA VAL A 5 5.43 -5.27 5.75
C VAL A 5 4.27 -5.91 5.00
N PHE A 6 4.56 -6.91 4.16
CA PHE A 6 3.55 -7.67 3.44
C PHE A 6 2.58 -8.36 4.40
N ASP A 7 3.07 -9.05 5.43
CA ASP A 7 2.24 -9.76 6.40
C ASP A 7 1.34 -8.80 7.18
N ARG A 8 1.88 -7.65 7.62
CA ARG A 8 1.08 -6.62 8.30
C ARG A 8 -0.04 -6.09 7.41
N LEU A 9 0.26 -5.85 6.14
CA LEU A 9 -0.71 -5.38 5.15
C LEU A 9 -1.80 -6.44 4.89
N MET A 10 -1.39 -7.69 4.66
CA MET A 10 -2.26 -8.84 4.43
C MET A 10 -3.23 -9.04 5.59
N ASN A 11 -2.71 -9.10 6.82
CA ASN A 11 -3.52 -9.27 8.02
C ASN A 11 -4.47 -8.09 8.22
N GLY A 12 -3.98 -6.86 8.02
CA GLY A 12 -4.82 -5.66 8.10
C GLY A 12 -5.99 -5.69 7.12
N VAL A 13 -5.76 -6.12 5.88
CA VAL A 13 -6.83 -6.24 4.87
C VAL A 13 -7.82 -7.37 5.22
N LEU A 14 -7.33 -8.53 5.69
CA LEU A 14 -8.18 -9.65 6.12
C LEU A 14 -9.04 -9.35 7.36
N GLU A 15 -8.62 -8.41 8.19
CA GLU A 15 -9.40 -7.89 9.31
C GLU A 15 -10.50 -6.92 8.86
N MET A 16 -10.24 -6.13 7.81
CA MET A 16 -11.17 -5.08 7.37
C MET A 16 -12.21 -5.55 6.35
N ASP A 17 -11.88 -6.51 5.49
CA ASP A 17 -12.78 -6.98 4.44
C ASP A 17 -12.71 -8.51 4.26
N ASP A 18 -13.84 -9.14 4.57
CA ASP A 18 -14.08 -10.58 4.46
C ASP A 18 -14.00 -11.10 3.01
N TYR A 19 -14.06 -10.20 2.01
CA TYR A 19 -13.78 -10.54 0.61
C TYR A 19 -12.40 -11.16 0.41
N PHE A 20 -11.38 -10.74 1.18
CA PHE A 20 -10.03 -11.27 1.01
C PHE A 20 -9.85 -12.64 1.66
N ARG A 21 -10.76 -13.07 2.53
CA ARG A 21 -10.72 -14.41 3.11
C ARG A 21 -11.03 -15.45 2.03
N GLN A 22 -10.27 -16.54 2.02
CA GLN A 22 -10.56 -17.65 1.14
C GLN A 22 -11.81 -18.37 1.63
N LYS A 23 -12.75 -18.62 0.72
CA LYS A 23 -14.02 -19.29 1.02
C LYS A 23 -14.31 -20.38 -0.02
N PRO A 24 -14.99 -21.46 0.38
CA PRO A 24 -15.52 -22.41 -0.58
C PRO A 24 -16.65 -21.76 -1.41
N ASP A 25 -16.72 -22.11 -2.68
CA ASP A 25 -17.84 -21.78 -3.55
C ASP A 25 -19.06 -22.68 -3.26
N ALA A 26 -20.14 -22.50 -4.02
CA ALA A 26 -21.37 -23.30 -3.88
C ALA A 26 -21.16 -24.81 -4.14
N THR A 27 -20.05 -25.20 -4.76
CA THR A 27 -19.65 -26.59 -5.01
C THR A 27 -18.65 -27.12 -3.99
N GLY A 28 -18.27 -26.31 -2.99
CA GLY A 28 -17.29 -26.64 -1.97
C GLY A 28 -15.83 -26.43 -2.39
N LYS A 29 -15.56 -25.92 -3.60
CA LYS A 29 -14.20 -25.66 -4.06
C LYS A 29 -13.69 -24.35 -3.48
N LEU A 30 -12.47 -24.37 -2.93
CA LEU A 30 -11.86 -23.15 -2.42
C LEU A 30 -11.61 -22.17 -3.56
N GLY A 31 -12.15 -20.96 -3.39
CA GLY A 31 -11.89 -19.84 -4.30
C GLY A 31 -10.48 -19.27 -4.16
N LEU A 32 -10.26 -18.10 -4.75
CA LEU A 32 -8.96 -17.42 -4.74
C LEU A 32 -8.47 -17.11 -3.33
N SER A 33 -7.18 -17.38 -3.09
CA SER A 33 -6.53 -17.11 -1.82
C SER A 33 -6.29 -15.62 -1.57
N PRO A 34 -6.18 -15.19 -0.30
CA PRO A 34 -5.75 -13.84 0.06
C PRO A 34 -4.44 -13.43 -0.63
N LEU A 35 -3.47 -14.36 -0.65
CA LEU A 35 -2.16 -14.15 -1.26
C LEU A 35 -2.27 -13.79 -2.74
N GLN A 36 -3.11 -14.50 -3.49
CA GLN A 36 -3.36 -14.19 -4.90
C GLN A 36 -3.97 -12.79 -5.07
N LYS A 37 -5.07 -12.51 -4.35
CA LYS A 37 -5.78 -11.23 -4.46
C LYS A 37 -4.87 -10.03 -4.13
N VAL A 38 -4.19 -10.07 -2.99
CA VAL A 38 -3.30 -8.97 -2.57
C VAL A 38 -2.09 -8.84 -3.48
N THR A 39 -1.50 -9.94 -3.94
CA THR A 39 -0.35 -9.87 -4.86
C THR A 39 -0.73 -9.23 -6.18
N ALA A 40 -1.90 -9.55 -6.73
CA ALA A 40 -2.37 -8.92 -7.96
C ALA A 40 -2.53 -7.40 -7.79
N VAL A 41 -3.17 -6.98 -6.70
CA VAL A 41 -3.35 -5.55 -6.39
C VAL A 41 -2.00 -4.84 -6.20
N LEU A 42 -1.05 -5.44 -5.48
CA LEU A 42 0.29 -4.86 -5.29
C LEU A 42 1.05 -4.74 -6.61
N ARG A 43 0.87 -5.68 -7.55
CA ARG A 43 1.44 -5.59 -8.89
C ARG A 43 0.81 -4.45 -9.69
N MET A 44 -0.51 -4.30 -9.63
CA MET A 44 -1.22 -3.16 -10.25
C MET A 44 -0.69 -1.83 -9.71
N TYR A 45 -0.54 -1.69 -8.39
CA TYR A 45 0.06 -0.47 -7.80
C TYR A 45 1.51 -0.24 -8.21
N ARG A 46 2.33 -1.29 -8.20
CA ARG A 46 3.77 -1.13 -8.41
C ARG A 46 4.12 -0.84 -9.86
N TYR A 47 3.45 -1.49 -10.79
CA TYR A 47 3.79 -1.45 -12.20
C TYR A 47 2.83 -0.57 -13.02
N GLY A 48 1.72 -0.12 -12.42
CA GLY A 48 0.69 0.62 -13.16
C GLY A 48 0.05 -0.21 -14.28
N VAL A 49 0.08 -1.53 -14.13
CA VAL A 49 -0.47 -2.46 -15.14
C VAL A 49 -1.99 -2.47 -15.08
N ALA A 50 -2.60 -2.63 -16.26
CA ALA A 50 -4.04 -2.80 -16.39
C ALA A 50 -4.52 -4.08 -15.68
N ALA A 51 -5.80 -4.10 -15.29
CA ALA A 51 -6.37 -5.18 -14.48
C ALA A 51 -6.42 -6.52 -15.25
N ASP A 52 -6.60 -6.48 -16.56
CA ASP A 52 -6.59 -7.64 -17.46
C ASP A 52 -5.21 -8.31 -17.55
N ALA A 53 -4.13 -7.53 -17.48
CA ALA A 53 -2.76 -8.04 -17.44
C ALA A 53 -2.44 -8.83 -16.15
N THR A 54 -3.31 -8.81 -15.14
CA THR A 54 -3.13 -9.61 -13.92
C THR A 54 -3.45 -11.10 -14.13
N ASP A 55 -4.21 -11.45 -15.18
CA ASP A 55 -4.54 -12.83 -15.51
C ASP A 55 -3.30 -13.65 -15.88
N GLU A 56 -2.35 -13.04 -16.60
CA GLU A 56 -1.09 -13.66 -17.00
C GLU A 56 -0.26 -14.13 -15.79
N TYR A 57 -0.30 -13.39 -14.68
CA TYR A 57 0.57 -13.63 -13.53
C TYR A 57 -0.10 -14.35 -12.37
N VAL A 58 -1.36 -14.05 -12.11
CA VAL A 58 -2.07 -14.48 -10.90
C VAL A 58 -3.38 -15.20 -11.23
N ARG A 59 -3.72 -15.33 -12.53
CA ARG A 59 -4.93 -15.98 -13.05
C ARG A 59 -6.20 -15.38 -12.45
N LEU A 60 -6.25 -14.06 -12.43
CA LEU A 60 -7.37 -13.26 -11.95
C LEU A 60 -8.03 -12.60 -13.17
N GLY A 61 -9.31 -12.87 -13.36
CA GLY A 61 -10.09 -12.15 -14.36
C GLY A 61 -10.14 -10.65 -14.05
N GLU A 62 -10.16 -9.82 -15.10
CA GLU A 62 -10.12 -8.36 -15.02
C GLU A 62 -11.12 -7.77 -14.01
N SER A 63 -12.36 -8.26 -14.02
CA SER A 63 -13.42 -7.81 -13.09
C SER A 63 -13.06 -8.10 -11.63
N THR A 64 -12.48 -9.26 -11.36
CA THR A 64 -12.06 -9.67 -10.01
C THR A 64 -10.83 -8.89 -9.56
N ALA A 65 -9.87 -8.65 -10.46
CA ALA A 65 -8.70 -7.82 -10.19
C ALA A 65 -9.09 -6.37 -9.87
N THR A 66 -10.03 -5.80 -10.64
CA THR A 66 -10.56 -4.45 -10.43
C THR A 66 -11.31 -4.33 -9.11
N GLU A 67 -12.20 -5.29 -8.80
CA GLU A 67 -12.92 -5.29 -7.52
C GLU A 67 -11.95 -5.43 -6.34
N ALA A 68 -10.99 -6.37 -6.44
CA ALA A 68 -9.96 -6.57 -5.42
C ALA A 68 -9.16 -5.28 -5.20
N PHE A 69 -8.80 -4.56 -6.27
CA PHE A 69 -8.08 -3.29 -6.17
C PHE A 69 -8.85 -2.24 -5.39
N GLN A 70 -10.13 -2.03 -5.74
CA GLN A 70 -10.99 -1.05 -5.06
C GLN A 70 -11.19 -1.39 -3.58
N ARG A 71 -11.54 -2.65 -3.29
CA ARG A 71 -11.73 -3.14 -1.92
C ARG A 71 -10.46 -3.06 -1.10
N PHE A 72 -9.33 -3.44 -1.69
CA PHE A 72 -8.02 -3.37 -1.04
C PHE A 72 -7.67 -1.93 -0.68
N THR A 73 -7.83 -0.99 -1.61
CA THR A 73 -7.57 0.43 -1.38
C THR A 73 -8.36 0.92 -0.16
N LYS A 74 -9.66 0.63 -0.13
CA LYS A 74 -10.56 1.02 0.97
C LYS A 74 -10.17 0.35 2.28
N ALA A 75 -9.86 -0.94 2.27
CA ALA A 75 -9.43 -1.69 3.44
C ALA A 75 -8.13 -1.13 4.04
N VAL A 76 -7.14 -0.84 3.20
CA VAL A 76 -5.87 -0.23 3.62
C VAL A 76 -6.09 1.16 4.20
N LEU A 77 -6.87 2.01 3.54
CA LEU A 77 -7.21 3.35 4.03
C LEU A 77 -7.92 3.28 5.39
N ASN A 78 -8.90 2.39 5.54
CA ASN A 78 -9.61 2.26 6.81
C ASN A 78 -8.72 1.69 7.92
N LYS A 79 -7.83 0.75 7.61
CA LYS A 79 -6.96 0.11 8.61
C LYS A 79 -5.82 1.00 9.07
N PHE A 80 -5.20 1.71 8.12
CA PHE A 80 -3.91 2.37 8.31
C PHE A 80 -3.98 3.90 8.13
N GLY A 81 -5.08 4.44 7.61
CA GLY A 81 -5.20 5.87 7.30
C GLY A 81 -4.97 6.77 8.51
N SER A 82 -5.49 6.41 9.68
CA SER A 82 -5.27 7.19 10.90
C SER A 82 -3.80 7.22 11.36
N GLU A 83 -3.02 6.20 11.03
CA GLU A 83 -1.61 6.10 11.41
C GLU A 83 -0.70 6.80 10.39
N TYR A 84 -0.97 6.64 9.09
CA TYR A 84 -0.06 7.06 8.01
C TYR A 84 -0.52 8.29 7.21
N LEU A 85 -1.82 8.66 7.26
CA LEU A 85 -2.36 9.85 6.60
C LEU A 85 -2.67 10.99 7.57
N ARG A 86 -2.32 10.84 8.85
CA ARG A 86 -2.36 11.92 9.83
C ARG A 86 -1.24 12.93 9.58
N GLU A 87 -1.37 14.11 10.18
CA GLU A 87 -0.26 15.05 10.26
C GLU A 87 0.93 14.43 11.02
N PRO A 88 2.17 14.61 10.52
CA PRO A 88 3.37 14.16 11.21
C PRO A 88 3.51 14.85 12.57
N THR A 89 3.89 14.09 13.60
CA THR A 89 4.26 14.66 14.90
C THR A 89 5.70 15.17 14.86
N ALA A 90 6.09 16.00 15.83
CA ALA A 90 7.48 16.42 15.97
C ALA A 90 8.47 15.23 16.09
N ALA A 91 8.04 14.11 16.68
CA ALA A 91 8.85 12.90 16.78
C ALA A 91 9.02 12.20 15.42
N ASP A 92 7.96 12.12 14.61
CA ASP A 92 8.04 11.60 13.24
C ASP A 92 9.01 12.48 12.41
N ILE A 93 8.90 13.80 12.56
CA ILE A 93 9.78 14.78 11.90
C ILE A 93 11.24 14.52 12.22
N GLN A 94 11.59 14.49 13.51
CA GLN A 94 12.95 14.22 13.94
C GLN A 94 13.45 12.85 13.46
N HIS A 95 12.60 11.83 13.52
CA HIS A 95 12.97 10.48 13.11
C HIS A 95 13.31 10.41 11.62
N HIS A 96 12.46 10.96 10.75
CA HIS A 96 12.68 10.97 9.31
C HIS A 96 13.89 11.82 8.92
N THR A 97 14.05 13.01 9.50
CA THR A 97 15.22 13.87 9.24
C THR A 97 16.52 13.17 9.61
N ARG A 98 16.58 12.51 10.78
CA ARG A 98 17.76 11.73 11.20
C ARG A 98 18.08 10.60 10.21
N ILE A 99 17.08 9.88 9.71
CA ILE A 99 17.28 8.82 8.71
C ILE A 99 17.81 9.41 7.40
N ASN A 100 17.30 10.57 6.97
CA ASN A 100 17.70 11.21 5.74
C ASN A 100 19.12 11.80 5.85
N GLU A 101 19.48 12.38 6.98
CA GLU A 101 20.87 12.79 7.29
C GLU A 101 21.85 11.61 7.18
N GLN A 102 21.50 10.46 7.75
CA GLN A 102 22.31 9.23 7.64
C GLN A 102 22.47 8.74 6.19
N ARG A 103 21.55 9.12 5.31
CA ARG A 103 21.60 8.82 3.87
C ARG A 103 22.30 9.92 3.04
N GLY A 104 22.76 10.99 3.67
CA GLY A 104 23.43 12.12 2.99
C GLY A 104 22.50 13.27 2.58
N PHE A 105 21.28 13.33 3.10
CA PHE A 105 20.28 14.35 2.77
C PHE A 105 19.88 15.17 4.01
N PRO A 106 20.76 16.04 4.54
CA PRO A 106 20.47 16.82 5.73
C PRO A 106 19.34 17.82 5.47
N GLY A 107 18.38 17.90 6.39
CA GLY A 107 17.21 18.78 6.30
C GLY A 107 16.08 18.32 5.37
N MET A 108 16.24 17.19 4.65
CA MET A 108 15.18 16.64 3.81
C MET A 108 14.14 15.90 4.67
N PHE A 109 12.86 16.24 4.54
CA PHE A 109 11.77 15.58 5.26
C PHE A 109 10.89 14.70 4.35
N GLY A 110 11.03 14.80 3.02
CA GLY A 110 10.47 13.84 2.06
C GLY A 110 11.04 13.96 0.64
N SER A 111 10.74 12.99 -0.24
CA SER A 111 11.10 13.08 -1.67
C SER A 111 10.24 14.07 -2.48
N LEU A 112 9.25 14.70 -1.82
CA LEU A 112 8.30 15.65 -2.40
C LEU A 112 8.62 17.12 -2.04
N ASP A 113 9.65 17.36 -1.22
CA ASP A 113 10.01 18.69 -0.69
C ASP A 113 10.42 19.73 -1.76
N CYS A 114 10.41 19.38 -3.06
CA CYS A 114 10.83 20.29 -4.12
C CYS A 114 9.69 21.02 -4.85
N THR A 115 8.40 20.75 -4.60
CA THR A 115 7.36 21.30 -5.50
C THR A 115 6.15 22.00 -4.87
N HIS A 116 5.75 21.76 -3.61
CA HIS A 116 4.43 22.27 -3.16
C HIS A 116 4.32 22.81 -1.72
N TRP A 117 5.38 22.86 -0.91
CA TRP A 117 5.32 23.46 0.43
C TRP A 117 6.44 24.46 0.65
N THR A 118 6.11 25.73 0.88
CA THR A 118 7.08 26.78 1.22
C THR A 118 7.43 26.67 2.70
N TRP A 119 8.53 25.99 3.00
CA TRP A 119 9.10 25.99 4.35
C TRP A 119 9.85 27.30 4.62
N LYS A 120 9.67 27.88 5.82
CA LYS A 120 10.39 29.09 6.28
C LYS A 120 11.93 28.96 6.18
N ASN A 121 12.45 27.74 6.19
CA ASN A 121 13.87 27.43 6.18
C ASN A 121 14.30 26.60 4.94
N CYS A 122 13.49 26.55 3.87
CA CYS A 122 13.90 25.85 2.66
C CYS A 122 15.13 26.55 2.04
N PRO A 123 16.27 25.87 1.83
CA PRO A 123 17.41 26.48 1.17
C PRO A 123 17.03 26.82 -0.27
N VAL A 124 17.05 28.10 -0.59
CA VAL A 124 16.87 28.59 -1.96
C VAL A 124 18.19 28.33 -2.69
N ALA A 125 18.13 27.59 -3.79
CA ALA A 125 19.28 27.37 -4.68
C ALA A 125 19.75 28.68 -5.33
#